data_AF-A0A0Q4IDI9-F1
#
_entry.id   AF-A0A0Q4IDI9-F1
#
_cell.length_a   1.000
_cell.length_b   1.000
_cell.length_c   1.000
_cell.angle_alpha   90.00
_cell.angle_beta   90.00
_cell.angle_gamma   90.00
#
_symmetry.space_group_name_H-M   'P 1'
#
loop_
_entity.id
_entity.type
_entity.pdbx_description
1 polymer ?
#
loop_
_entity_poly.entity_id
_entity_poly.type
_entity_poly.pdbx_seq_one_letter_code
_entity_poly.pdbx_strand_id
1 'polypeptide(L)'
;MTNGGIFLAIVAVIALGVFVNGLRFARMTANPFVGRKLFGMPIEGSGLPIGRLNLIGKIQMIFAPLFFVFACALTFGFLGPVEGIETIKLH
;
A
#
# COMPACT_ATOMS: atom_id res chain seq x y z
N MET A 1 16.77 18.21 0.22
CA MET A 1 15.65 17.96 1.15
C MET A 1 14.44 17.65 0.30
N THR A 2 13.85 16.46 0.46
CA THR A 2 12.68 16.04 -0.34
C THR A 2 11.49 16.88 0.10
N ASN A 3 10.87 17.63 -0.81
CA ASN A 3 9.66 18.40 -0.52
C ASN A 3 8.60 17.46 0.09
N GLY A 4 8.11 17.77 1.28
CA GLY A 4 7.18 16.92 2.03
C GLY A 4 5.87 16.66 1.27
N GLY A 5 5.43 17.61 0.43
CA GLY A 5 4.28 17.41 -0.46
C GLY A 5 4.52 16.33 -1.51
N ILE A 6 5.72 16.28 -2.10
CA ILE A 6 6.09 15.22 -3.07
C ILE A 6 6.15 13.86 -2.35
N PHE A 7 6.73 13.82 -1.15
CA PHE A 7 6.78 12.61 -0.35
C PHE A 7 5.38 12.07 -0.04
N LEU A 8 4.46 12.92 0.44
CA LEU A 8 3.09 12.50 0.73
C LEU A 8 2.32 12.07 -0.54
N ALA A 9 2.56 12.72 -1.68
CA ALA A 9 1.98 12.29 -2.96
C ALA A 9 2.46 10.89 -3.37
N ILE A 10 3.76 10.61 -3.22
CA ILE A 10 4.32 9.26 -3.48
C ILE A 10 3.69 8.24 -2.54
N VAL A 11 3.59 8.55 -1.24
CA VAL A 11 2.97 7.67 -0.24
C VAL A 11 1.51 7.40 -0.58
N ALA A 12 0.75 8.41 -1.00
CA ALA A 12 -0.64 8.27 -1.42
C ALA A 12 -0.79 7.33 -2.63
N VAL A 13 0.07 7.47 -3.65
CA VAL A 13 0.08 6.59 -4.83
C VAL A 13 0.44 5.15 -4.45
N ILE A 14 1.44 4.95 -3.60
CA ILE A 14 1.82 3.63 -3.11
C ILE A 14 0.67 3.00 -2.34
N ALA A 15 0.03 3.73 -1.42
CA ALA A 15 -1.11 3.24 -0.65
C ALA A 15 -2.26 2.81 -1.58
N LEU A 16 -2.59 3.62 -2.58
CA LEU A 16 -3.62 3.27 -3.56
C LEU A 16 -3.24 2.00 -4.36
N GLY A 17 -2.00 1.91 -4.84
CA GLY A 17 -1.50 0.74 -5.56
C GLY A 17 -1.55 -0.54 -4.72
N VAL A 18 -1.12 -0.45 -3.45
CA VAL A 18 -1.17 -1.56 -2.49
C VAL A 18 -2.61 -1.97 -2.19
N PHE A 19 -3.53 -1.01 -2.05
CA PHE A 19 -4.96 -1.31 -1.83
C PHE A 19 -5.57 -2.07 -3.01
N VAL A 20 -5.34 -1.60 -4.24
CA VAL A 20 -5.83 -2.25 -5.47
C VAL A 20 -5.22 -3.65 -5.63
N ASN A 21 -3.93 -3.80 -5.34
CA ASN A 21 -3.28 -5.11 -5.35
C ASN A 21 -3.84 -6.03 -4.24
N GLY A 22 -4.16 -5.47 -3.07
CA GLY A 22 -4.80 -6.18 -1.98
C GLY A 22 -6.17 -6.71 -2.35
N LEU A 23 -7.00 -5.88 -3.01
CA LEU A 23 -8.29 -6.27 -3.59
C LEU A 23 -8.16 -7.43 -4.58
N ARG A 24 -7.16 -7.36 -5.46
CA ARG A 24 -6.87 -8.43 -6.41
C ARG A 24 -6.53 -9.73 -5.68
N PHE A 25 -5.63 -9.70 -4.71
CA PHE A 25 -5.24 -10.89 -3.94
C PHE A 25 -6.37 -11.43 -3.06
N ALA A 26 -7.17 -10.57 -2.43
CA ALA A 26 -8.29 -10.99 -1.58
C ALA A 26 -9.39 -11.74 -2.36
N ARG A 27 -9.52 -11.46 -3.67
CA ARG A 27 -10.49 -12.07 -4.57
C ARG A 27 -9.90 -13.21 -5.41
N MET A 28 -8.65 -13.60 -5.21
CA MET A 28 -8.05 -14.70 -5.97
C MET A 28 -8.70 -16.03 -5.60
N THR A 29 -9.07 -16.78 -6.65
CA THR A 29 -9.62 -18.14 -6.56
C THR A 29 -8.60 -19.21 -6.94
N ALA A 30 -7.50 -18.82 -7.59
CA ALA A 30 -6.39 -19.69 -7.95
C ALA A 30 -5.06 -18.94 -7.76
N ASN A 31 -3.99 -19.65 -7.40
CA ASN A 31 -2.67 -19.06 -7.28
C ASN A 31 -2.04 -18.96 -8.70
N PRO A 32 -1.81 -17.76 -9.23
CA PRO A 32 -1.30 -17.56 -10.59
C PRO A 32 0.21 -17.86 -10.72
N PHE A 33 0.91 -18.04 -9.59
CA PHE A 33 2.34 -18.28 -9.52
C PHE A 33 2.68 -19.78 -9.49
N VAL A 34 1.69 -20.66 -9.35
CA VAL A 34 1.90 -22.12 -9.34
C VAL A 34 2.59 -22.55 -10.63
N GLY A 35 3.74 -23.22 -10.50
CA GLY A 35 4.52 -23.71 -11.62
C GLY A 35 5.31 -22.63 -12.39
N ARG A 36 5.16 -21.34 -12.06
CA ARG A 36 5.93 -20.28 -12.73
C ARG A 36 7.34 -20.17 -12.16
N LYS A 37 8.32 -20.02 -13.05
CA LYS A 37 9.72 -19.80 -12.73
C LYS A 37 10.20 -18.46 -13.29
N LEU A 38 10.98 -17.71 -12.51
CA LEU A 38 11.74 -16.55 -12.96
C LEU A 38 13.22 -16.95 -12.97
N PHE A 39 13.91 -16.81 -14.11
CA PHE A 39 15.33 -17.17 -14.23
C PHE A 39 15.66 -18.60 -13.74
N GLY A 40 14.76 -19.55 -13.99
CA GLY A 40 14.91 -20.95 -13.56
C GLY A 40 14.58 -21.22 -12.09
N MET A 41 14.41 -20.18 -11.27
CA MET A 41 13.99 -20.30 -9.87
C MET A 41 12.46 -20.20 -9.75
N PRO A 42 11.81 -20.95 -8.85
CA PRO A 42 10.39 -20.79 -8.60
C PRO A 42 10.10 -19.35 -8.16
N ILE A 43 9.06 -18.73 -8.74
CA ILE A 43 8.63 -17.39 -8.32
C ILE A 43 8.24 -17.44 -6.83
N GLU A 44 8.64 -16.42 -6.07
CA GLU A 44 8.19 -16.26 -4.69
C GLU A 44 6.66 -16.27 -4.63
N GLY A 45 6.11 -17.19 -3.83
CA GLY A 45 4.67 -17.39 -3.73
C GLY A 45 4.09 -18.49 -4.63
N SER A 46 4.91 -19.14 -5.46
CA SER A 46 4.47 -20.30 -6.27
C SER A 46 4.00 -21.49 -5.43
N GLY A 47 4.54 -21.66 -4.22
CA GLY A 47 4.08 -22.65 -3.23
C GLY A 47 3.09 -22.12 -2.19
N LEU A 48 2.66 -20.86 -2.25
CA LEU A 48 1.74 -20.31 -1.25
C LEU A 48 0.31 -20.84 -1.44
N PRO A 49 -0.36 -21.31 -0.37
CA PRO A 49 -1.78 -21.61 -0.42
C PRO A 49 -2.60 -20.36 -0.74
N ILE A 50 -3.70 -20.52 -1.49
CA ILE A 50 -4.61 -19.41 -1.85
C ILE A 50 -5.12 -18.69 -0.62
N GLY A 51 -5.42 -19.40 0.47
CA GLY A 51 -5.86 -18.79 1.73
C GLY A 51 -4.85 -17.78 2.29
N ARG A 52 -3.54 -18.03 2.13
CA ARG A 52 -2.49 -17.07 2.55
C ARG A 52 -2.40 -15.87 1.61
N LEU A 53 -2.54 -16.08 0.30
CA LEU A 53 -2.61 -14.97 -0.67
C LEU A 53 -3.81 -14.06 -0.38
N ASN A 54 -4.97 -14.65 -0.09
CA ASN A 54 -6.18 -13.90 0.25
C ASN A 54 -6.02 -13.15 1.58
N LEU A 55 -5.32 -13.75 2.56
CA LEU A 55 -4.97 -13.07 3.82
C LEU A 55 -4.05 -11.87 3.60
N ILE A 56 -3.00 -12.02 2.78
CA ILE A 56 -2.11 -10.92 2.39
C ILE A 56 -2.92 -9.81 1.73
N GLY A 57 -3.85 -10.17 0.83
CA GLY A 57 -4.75 -9.22 0.21
C GLY A 57 -5.60 -8.44 1.21
N LYS A 58 -6.19 -9.13 2.20
CA LYS A 58 -6.95 -8.49 3.28
C LYS A 58 -6.10 -7.58 4.15
N ILE A 59 -4.88 -7.99 4.49
CA ILE A 59 -3.93 -7.16 5.24
C ILE A 59 -3.63 -5.87 4.46
N GLN A 60 -3.32 -5.98 3.17
CA GLN A 60 -3.11 -4.82 2.31
C GLN A 60 -4.34 -3.91 2.25
N MET A 61 -5.54 -4.48 2.17
CA MET A 61 -6.80 -3.72 2.19
C MET A 61 -7.08 -3.00 3.52
N ILE A 62 -6.49 -3.42 4.63
CA ILE A 62 -6.65 -2.75 5.94
C ILE A 62 -5.57 -1.70 6.13
N PHE A 63 -4.30 -2.07 5.93
CA PHE A 63 -3.18 -1.18 6.22
C PHE A 63 -3.05 -0.05 5.19
N ALA A 64 -3.33 -0.28 3.91
CA ALA A 64 -3.22 0.78 2.91
C ALA A 64 -4.17 1.97 3.18
N PRO A 65 -5.46 1.77 3.50
CA PRO A 65 -6.34 2.86 3.94
C PRO A 65 -5.86 3.53 5.23
N LEU A 66 -5.35 2.78 6.20
CA LEU A 66 -4.80 3.36 7.44
C LEU A 66 -3.62 4.29 7.15
N PHE A 67 -2.68 3.86 6.30
CA PHE A 67 -1.56 4.69 5.85
C PHE A 67 -2.02 5.90 5.05
N PHE A 68 -3.07 5.75 4.24
CA PHE A 68 -3.65 6.87 3.49
C PHE A 68 -4.29 7.91 4.42
N VAL A 69 -5.07 7.47 5.41
CA VAL A 69 -5.65 8.34 6.44
C VAL A 69 -4.55 9.06 7.22
N PHE A 70 -3.46 8.36 7.56
CA PHE A 70 -2.31 8.95 8.22
C PHE A 70 -1.63 10.02 7.35
N ALA A 71 -1.43 9.76 6.06
CA ALA A 71 -0.89 10.74 5.12
C ALA A 71 -1.80 11.97 4.96
N CYS A 72 -3.12 11.77 4.92
CA CYS A 72 -4.10 12.86 4.96
C CYS A 72 -3.98 13.67 6.25
N ALA A 73 -3.86 13.01 7.40
CA ALA A 73 -3.72 13.67 8.69
C ALA A 73 -2.47 14.59 8.74
N LEU A 74 -1.36 14.12 8.18
CA LEU A 74 -0.14 14.92 7.99
C LEU A 74 -0.34 16.09 7.02
N THR A 75 -1.02 15.85 5.89
CA THR A 75 -1.30 16.89 4.88
C THR A 75 -2.12 18.04 5.46
N PHE A 76 -3.10 17.74 6.31
CA PHE A 76 -3.93 18.75 6.97
C PHE A 76 -3.30 19.34 8.24
N GLY A 77 -2.11 18.88 8.65
CA GLY A 77 -1.41 19.38 9.82
C GLY A 77 -1.94 18.88 11.17
N PHE A 78 -2.80 17.86 11.19
CA PHE A 78 -3.33 17.29 12.44
C PHE A 78 -2.25 16.63 13.32
N LEU A 79 -1.10 16.30 12.73
CA LEU A 79 0.04 15.67 13.41
C LEU A 79 1.29 16.57 13.46
N GLY A 80 1.13 17.87 13.16
CA GLY A 80 2.20 18.86 13.13
C GLY A 80 2.55 19.35 11.71
N PRO A 81 3.38 20.40 11.61
CA PRO A 81 3.75 21.02 10.34
C PRO A 81 4.64 20.09 9.51
N VAL A 82 4.34 19.98 8.21
CA VAL A 82 5.14 19.23 7.24
C VAL A 82 5.88 20.22 6.34
N GLU A 83 7.18 20.05 6.19
CA GLU A 83 8.01 20.91 5.37
C GLU A 83 7.55 20.89 3.90
N GLY A 84 7.22 22.06 3.34
CA GLY A 84 6.74 22.19 1.95
C GLY A 84 5.23 22.02 1.77
N ILE A 85 4.44 21.99 2.85
CA ILE A 85 2.97 21.96 2.80
C ILE A 85 2.42 23.12 3.66
N GLU A 86 1.58 23.97 3.06
CA GLU A 86 0.76 24.91 3.83
C GLU A 86 -0.38 24.14 4.51
N THR A 87 -0.25 23.86 5.80
CA THR A 87 -1.28 23.18 6.59
C THR A 87 -2.35 24.16 7.07
N ILE A 88 -3.58 23.66 7.30
CA ILE A 88 -4.64 24.44 7.94
C ILE A 88 -4.17 24.86 9.34
N LYS A 89 -4.03 26.16 9.59
CA LYS A 89 -3.81 26.66 10.94
C LYS A 89 -5.12 26.52 11.71
N LEU A 90 -5.24 25.47 12.50
CA LEU A 90 -6.27 25.39 13.53
C LEU A 90 -5.90 26.42 14.61
N HIS A 91 -6.42 27.63 14.45
CA HIS A 91 -6.35 28.71 15.43
C HIS A 91 -7.18 28.40 16.66
#